data_AF-K9KEZ3-F1
#
_entry.id   AF-K9KEZ3-F1
#
_cell.length_a   1.000
_cell.length_b   1.000
_cell.length_c   1.000
_cell.angle_alpha   90.00
_cell.angle_beta   90.00
_cell.angle_gamma   90.00
#
_symmetry.space_group_name_H-M   'P 1'
#
loop_
_entity.id
_entity.type
_entity.pdbx_description
1 polymer ?
#
loop_
_entity_poly.entity_id
_entity_poly.type
_entity_poly.pdbx_seq_one_letter_code
_entity_poly.pdbx_strand_id
1 'polypeptide(L)'
;MMQLFLYTSTLISSLIFIQMNHPLAMGLMLLIQTLQICLLTGLMAKSFWFSYILFLIFLGGMLVLFIYVTSLASNEMFSLSMKLTTICVMATAILMLISVFMDKSSTTCFM
;
A
#
# COMPACT_ATOMS: atom_id res chain seq x y z
N MET A 1 -16.43 2.89 5.27
CA MET A 1 -15.73 1.59 5.33
C MET A 1 -14.56 1.52 4.38
N MET A 2 -14.78 1.76 3.08
CA MET A 2 -13.72 1.67 2.06
C MET A 2 -12.51 2.60 2.33
N GLN A 3 -12.73 3.85 2.76
CA GLN A 3 -11.62 4.75 3.10
C GLN A 3 -10.79 4.25 4.30
N LEU A 4 -11.45 3.77 5.36
CA LEU A 4 -10.79 3.23 6.55
C LEU A 4 -9.97 1.97 6.21
N PHE A 5 -10.54 1.08 5.39
CA PHE A 5 -9.84 -0.08 4.85
C PHE A 5 -8.58 0.33 4.07
N LEU A 6 -8.70 1.31 3.17
CA LEU A 6 -7.56 1.81 2.40
C LEU A 6 -6.48 2.42 3.31
N TYR A 7 -6.85 3.17 4.35
CA TYR A 7 -5.89 3.69 5.34
C TYR A 7 -5.15 2.56 6.07
N THR A 8 -5.84 1.50 6.47
CA THR A 8 -5.15 0.34 7.08
C THR A 8 -4.20 -0.33 6.09
N SER A 9 -4.61 -0.52 4.83
CA SER A 9 -3.76 -1.16 3.80
C SER A 9 -2.50 -0.36 3.47
N THR A 10 -2.59 0.97 3.44
CA THR A 10 -1.43 1.84 3.18
C THR A 10 -0.40 1.77 4.29
N LEU A 11 -0.83 1.76 5.55
CA LEU A 11 0.07 1.60 6.69
C LEU A 11 0.80 0.25 6.68
N ILE A 12 0.15 -0.82 6.23
CA ILE A 12 0.79 -2.13 6.13
C ILE A 12 1.82 -2.13 5.00
N SER A 13 1.47 -1.56 3.84
CA SER A 13 2.38 -1.49 2.70
C SER A 13 3.67 -0.73 3.03
N SER A 14 3.60 0.33 3.83
CA SER A 14 4.78 1.11 4.24
C SER A 14 5.65 0.38 5.26
N LEU A 15 5.06 -0.43 6.16
CA LEU A 15 5.84 -1.28 7.06
C LEU A 15 6.61 -2.36 6.31
N ILE A 16 5.98 -2.98 5.30
CA ILE A 16 6.63 -3.96 4.44
C ILE A 16 7.75 -3.30 3.64
N PHE A 17 7.55 -2.06 3.15
CA PHE A 17 8.55 -1.33 2.38
C PHE A 17 9.88 -1.14 3.13
N ILE A 18 9.83 -0.77 4.41
CA ILE A 18 11.02 -0.53 5.24
C ILE A 18 11.91 -1.79 5.35
N GLN A 19 11.33 -2.97 5.12
CA GLN A 19 11.94 -4.25 5.41
C GLN A 19 12.42 -4.99 4.16
N MET A 20 12.09 -4.48 2.96
CA MET A 20 12.51 -5.08 1.70
C MET A 20 13.93 -4.66 1.36
N ASN A 21 14.81 -5.65 1.14
CA ASN A 21 16.20 -5.39 0.76
C ASN A 21 16.41 -5.39 -0.75
N HIS A 22 15.60 -6.14 -1.50
CA HIS A 22 15.78 -6.28 -2.94
C HIS A 22 15.16 -5.08 -3.68
N PRO A 23 15.94 -4.34 -4.49
CA PRO A 23 15.51 -3.05 -5.06
C PRO A 23 14.32 -3.20 -6.04
N LEU A 24 14.22 -4.34 -6.76
CA LEU A 24 13.05 -4.65 -7.57
C LEU A 24 11.77 -4.83 -6.74
N ALA A 25 11.87 -5.53 -5.60
CA ALA A 25 10.72 -5.74 -4.71
C ALA A 25 10.31 -4.43 -4.03
N MET A 26 11.29 -3.59 -3.70
CA MET A 26 11.08 -2.24 -3.19
C MET A 26 10.34 -1.36 -4.21
N GLY A 27 10.71 -1.42 -5.50
CA GLY A 27 10.02 -0.71 -6.58
C GLY A 27 8.58 -1.18 -6.80
N LEU A 28 8.35 -2.50 -6.78
CA LEU A 28 7.00 -3.08 -6.87
C LEU A 28 6.12 -2.67 -5.69
N MET A 29 6.67 -2.66 -4.46
CA MET A 29 5.94 -2.20 -3.28
C MET A 29 5.56 -0.71 -3.37
N LEU A 30 6.43 0.14 -3.91
CA LEU A 30 6.11 1.55 -4.16
C LEU A 30 4.98 1.74 -5.18
N LEU A 31 4.93 0.91 -6.23
CA LEU A 31 3.85 0.96 -7.21
C LEU A 31 2.50 0.60 -6.55
N ILE A 32 2.47 -0.42 -5.69
CA ILE A 32 1.25 -0.79 -4.95
C ILE A 32 0.83 0.33 -3.99
N GLN A 33 1.78 0.92 -3.27
CA GLN A 33 1.50 1.99 -2.32
C GLN A 33 0.98 3.26 -3.01
N THR A 34 1.56 3.64 -4.15
CA THR A 34 1.11 4.81 -4.93
C THR A 34 -0.29 4.60 -5.50
N LEU A 35 -0.63 3.39 -5.97
CA LEU A 35 -2.00 3.03 -6.35
C LEU A 35 -2.99 3.22 -5.20
N GLN A 36 -2.65 2.73 -4.00
CA GLN A 36 -3.50 2.89 -2.82
C GLN A 36 -3.71 4.36 -2.43
N ILE A 37 -2.66 5.20 -2.54
CA ILE A 37 -2.73 6.64 -2.29
C ILE A 37 -3.59 7.36 -3.35
N CYS A 38 -3.51 6.96 -4.62
CA CYS A 38 -4.37 7.52 -5.68
C CYS A 38 -5.85 7.22 -5.39
N LEU A 39 -6.16 6.00 -4.95
CA LEU A 39 -7.53 5.63 -4.55
C LEU A 39 -8.01 6.43 -3.34
N LEU A 40 -7.16 6.62 -2.32
CA LEU A 40 -7.47 7.46 -1.15
C LEU A 40 -7.78 8.91 -1.54
N THR A 41 -6.90 9.54 -2.33
CA THR A 41 -7.08 10.93 -2.77
C THR A 41 -8.30 11.09 -3.68
N GLY A 42 -8.60 10.10 -4.52
CA GLY A 42 -9.79 10.07 -5.36
C GLY A 42 -11.09 9.98 -4.54
N LEU A 43 -11.08 9.26 -3.42
CA LEU A 43 -12.23 9.15 -2.52
C LEU A 43 -12.42 10.36 -1.60
N MET A 44 -11.38 11.18 -1.39
CA MET A 44 -11.45 12.39 -0.58
C MET A 44 -11.86 13.62 -1.41
N ALA A 45 -11.46 13.66 -2.68
CA ALA A 45 -11.73 14.78 -3.56
C ALA A 45 -13.14 14.72 -4.16
N LYS A 46 -13.74 15.89 -4.42
CA LYS A 46 -15.02 16.00 -5.14
C LYS A 46 -14.90 15.65 -6.63
N SER A 47 -13.69 15.70 -7.20
CA SER A 47 -13.42 15.34 -8.58
C SER A 47 -12.14 14.49 -8.67
N PHE A 48 -12.14 13.51 -9.58
CA PHE A 48 -11.02 12.58 -9.76
C PHE A 48 -9.81 13.18 -10.48
N TRP A 49 -9.89 14.44 -10.94
CA TRP A 49 -8.87 15.05 -11.79
C TRP A 49 -7.50 15.11 -11.13
N PHE A 50 -7.45 15.43 -9.83
CA PHE A 50 -6.21 15.48 -9.08
C PHE A 50 -5.60 14.09 -8.85
N SER A 51 -6.42 13.09 -8.49
CA SER A 51 -5.98 11.69 -8.30
C SER A 51 -5.42 11.11 -9.61
N TYR A 52 -6.03 11.44 -10.75
CA TYR A 52 -5.58 11.01 -12.06
C TYR A 52 -4.21 11.58 -12.45
N ILE A 53 -3.99 12.88 -12.26
CA ILE A 53 -2.69 13.51 -12.54
C ILE A 53 -1.60 12.91 -11.64
N LEU A 54 -1.90 12.72 -10.35
CA LEU A 54 -0.98 12.12 -9.40
C LEU A 54 -0.61 10.68 -9.81
N PHE A 55 -1.58 9.90 -10.28
CA PHE A 55 -1.34 8.55 -10.77
C PHE A 55 -0.41 8.52 -11.98
N LEU A 56 -0.66 9.36 -12.99
CA LEU A 56 0.15 9.36 -14.22
C LEU A 56 1.61 9.76 -13.99
N ILE A 57 1.84 10.79 -13.16
CA ILE A 57 3.19 11.26 -12.88
C ILE A 57 3.98 10.20 -12.11
N PHE A 58 3.36 9.57 -11.09
CA PHE A 58 4.02 8.51 -10.34
C PHE A 58 4.26 7.25 -11.16
N LEU A 59 3.30 6.82 -11.99
CA LEU A 59 3.46 5.66 -12.85
C LEU A 59 4.62 5.86 -13.85
N GLY A 60 4.67 7.04 -14.49
CA GLY A 60 5.75 7.37 -15.43
C GLY A 60 7.13 7.37 -14.78
N GLY A 61 7.26 8.03 -13.61
CA GLY A 61 8.53 8.07 -12.88
C GLY A 61 8.98 6.70 -12.38
N MET A 62 8.05 5.89 -11.87
CA MET A 62 8.37 4.54 -11.36
C MET A 62 8.78 3.57 -12.47
N LEU A 63 8.21 3.68 -13.68
CA LEU A 63 8.60 2.82 -14.80
C LEU A 63 10.05 3.08 -15.26
N VAL A 64 10.47 4.34 -15.32
CA VAL A 64 11.87 4.69 -15.67
C VAL A 64 12.83 4.15 -14.61
N LEU A 65 12.48 4.31 -13.33
CA LEU A 65 13.26 3.80 -12.20
C LEU A 65 13.36 2.26 -12.23
N PHE A 66 12.27 1.58 -12.59
CA PHE A 66 12.24 0.13 -12.72
C PHE A 66 13.20 -0.36 -13.81
N ILE A 67 13.16 0.23 -15.00
CA ILE A 67 14.06 -0.14 -16.11
C ILE A 67 15.52 0.07 -15.70
N TYR A 68 15.82 1.21 -15.05
CA TYR A 68 17.17 1.52 -14.59
C TYR A 68 17.71 0.51 -13.56
N VAL A 69 16.90 0.13 -12.58
CA VAL A 69 17.33 -0.82 -11.55
C VAL A 69 17.49 -2.22 -12.12
N THR A 70 16.60 -2.66 -13.02
CA THR A 70 16.70 -3.98 -13.67
C THR A 70 17.92 -4.12 -14.57
N SER A 71 18.43 -3.02 -15.14
CA SER A 71 19.63 -3.06 -15.98
C SER A 71 20.93 -3.05 -15.16
N LEU A 72 20.90 -2.54 -13.91
CA LEU A 72 22.06 -2.50 -13.03
C LEU A 72 22.19 -3.71 -12.08
N ALA A 73 21.07 -4.28 -11.63
CA ALA A 73 21.09 -5.33 -10.61
C ALA A 73 21.20 -6.73 -11.24
N SER A 74 22.18 -7.51 -10.81
CA SER A 74 22.17 -8.96 -10.99
C SER A 74 20.96 -9.55 -10.25
N ASN A 75 20.25 -10.50 -10.86
CA ASN A 75 19.11 -11.22 -10.27
C ASN A 75 19.55 -12.06 -9.04
N GLU A 76 19.79 -11.40 -7.91
CA GLU A 76 20.01 -12.09 -6.64
C GLU A 76 18.71 -12.77 -6.20
N MET A 77 18.85 -13.94 -5.57
CA MET A 77 17.69 -14.70 -5.12
C MET A 77 16.93 -13.92 -4.06
N PHE A 78 15.64 -13.70 -4.34
CA PHE A 78 14.74 -13.03 -3.42
C PHE A 78 14.56 -13.84 -2.13
N SER A 79 14.99 -13.29 -0.99
CA SER A 79 14.75 -13.87 0.34
C SER A 79 13.78 -13.00 1.12
N LEU A 80 12.58 -13.53 1.35
CA LEU A 80 11.55 -12.89 2.16
C LEU A 80 11.61 -13.45 3.59
N SER A 81 11.70 -12.58 4.58
CA SER A 81 11.73 -12.99 5.98
C SER A 81 10.34 -13.45 6.47
N MET A 82 10.18 -14.76 6.62
CA MET A 82 8.90 -15.38 7.07
C MET A 82 8.44 -14.91 8.46
N LYS A 83 9.37 -14.53 9.34
CA LYS A 83 9.03 -13.98 10.66
C LYS A 83 8.36 -12.60 10.57
N LEU A 84 8.67 -11.87 9.52
CA LEU A 84 8.23 -10.50 9.35
C LEU A 84 6.90 -10.44 8.61
N THR A 85 6.72 -11.31 7.62
CA THR A 85 5.41 -11.50 6.97
C THR A 85 4.35 -11.91 7.97
N THR A 86 4.68 -12.82 8.89
CA THR A 86 3.76 -13.23 9.96
C THR A 86 3.40 -12.06 10.89
N ILE A 87 4.36 -11.23 11.30
CA ILE A 87 4.07 -10.00 12.09
C ILE A 87 3.17 -9.04 11.32
N CYS A 88 3.47 -8.78 10.03
CA CYS A 88 2.66 -7.91 9.20
C CYS A 88 1.23 -8.45 9.06
N VAL A 89 1.05 -9.75 8.80
CA VAL A 89 -0.27 -10.40 8.70
C VAL A 89 -1.04 -10.28 10.01
N MET A 90 -0.40 -10.51 11.15
CA MET A 90 -1.05 -10.34 12.46
C MET A 90 -1.46 -8.88 12.71
N ALA A 91 -0.61 -7.92 12.36
CA ALA A 91 -0.94 -6.50 12.44
C ALA A 91 -2.13 -6.14 11.53
N THR A 92 -2.22 -6.73 10.33
CA THR A 92 -3.37 -6.52 9.44
C THR A 92 -4.66 -7.01 10.06
N ALA A 93 -4.66 -8.19 10.67
CA ALA A 93 -5.85 -8.77 11.29
C ALA A 93 -6.35 -7.91 12.46
N ILE A 94 -5.44 -7.41 13.29
CA ILE A 94 -5.78 -6.55 14.43
C ILE A 94 -6.34 -5.21 13.96
N LEU A 95 -5.70 -4.56 12.98
CA LEU A 95 -6.15 -3.27 12.46
C LEU A 95 -7.51 -3.38 11.76
N MET A 96 -7.76 -4.49 11.05
CA MET A 96 -9.05 -4.78 10.43
C MET A 96 -10.14 -4.92 11.49
N LEU A 97 -9.88 -5.64 12.59
CA LEU A 97 -10.83 -5.75 13.70
C LEU A 97 -11.15 -4.37 14.30
N ILE A 98 -10.12 -3.56 14.59
CA ILE A 98 -10.31 -2.19 15.12
C ILE A 98 -11.16 -1.36 14.15
N SER A 99 -10.92 -1.48 12.85
CA SER A 99 -11.64 -0.72 11.83
C SER A 99 -13.15 -1.02 11.80
N VAL A 100 -13.54 -2.25 12.15
CA VAL A 100 -14.95 -2.68 12.23
C VAL A 100 -15.63 -2.13 13.49
N PHE A 101 -14.91 -2.08 14.63
CA PHE A 101 -15.44 -1.55 15.89
C PHE A 101 -15.60 -0.02 15.90
N MET A 102 -14.69 0.68 15.24
CA MET A 102 -14.74 2.15 15.15
C MET A 102 -15.88 2.64 14.25
N ASP A 103 -16.54 1.74 13.52
CA ASP A 103 -17.68 2.10 12.74
C ASP A 103 -18.93 2.28 13.61
N LYS A 104 -19.41 3.51 13.64
CA LYS A 104 -20.63 3.84 14.36
C LYS A 104 -21.85 3.20 13.69
N SER A 105 -21.79 2.87 12.39
CA SER A 105 -22.92 2.25 11.67
C SER A 105 -23.09 0.75 11.92
N SER A 106 -22.02 0.04 12.32
CA SER A 106 -22.07 -1.39 12.68
C SER A 106 -22.51 -1.63 14.13
N THR A 107 -22.29 -0.64 15.02
CA THR A 107 -22.67 -0.70 16.44
C THR A 107 -24.10 -0.25 16.72
N THR A 108 -24.71 0.55 15.85
CA THR A 108 -26.11 1.03 15.98
C THR A 108 -27.17 0.05 15.46
N CYS A 109 -26.81 -1.16 15.03
CA CYS A 109 -27.80 -2.16 14.57
C CYS A 109 -28.42 -2.95 15.75
N PHE A 110 -27.82 -2.87 16.95
CA PHE A 110 -28.27 -3.59 18.15
C PHE A 110 -28.82 -2.67 19.27
N MET A 111 -29.07 -1.40 18.96
CA MET A 111 -29.92 -0.50 19.74
C MET A 111 -30.89 0.22 18.82
#